data_AF-A0A7C9VTC0-F1
#
_entry.id   AF-A0A7C9VTC0-F1
#
_cell.length_a   1.000
_cell.length_b   1.000
_cell.length_c   1.000
_cell.angle_alpha   90.00
_cell.angle_beta   90.00
_cell.angle_gamma   90.00
#
_symmetry.space_group_name_H-M   'P 1'
#
loop_
_entity.id
_entity.type
_entity.pdbx_description
1 polymer ?
#
loop_
_entity_poly.entity_id
_entity_poly.type
_entity_poly.pdbx_seq_one_letter_code
_entity_poly.pdbx_strand_id
1 'polypeptide(L)'
;MKTAALLAALTLVLAGCSGWHEQAGVGECAKQIDVNDTSVDMEEVDCSSQDAVYRVSSREKRTMCPTGDYLDESSGRSRKTGKTRYCYVLNVREGDCLKGVNQYFERVTCGTGTRRVTKVVDGKSDRLLCAGEDSKTYSQPMKTICITK
;
A
#
# COMPACT_ATOMS: atom_id res chain seq x y z
N MET A 1 -14.80 11.39 62.42
CA MET A 1 -13.80 10.45 61.86
C MET A 1 -14.11 10.23 60.39
N LYS A 2 -13.12 10.49 59.53
CA LYS A 2 -12.93 10.02 58.15
C LYS A 2 -13.87 10.55 57.05
N THR A 3 -13.40 11.65 56.47
CA THR A 3 -13.60 12.10 55.08
C THR A 3 -13.19 11.01 54.08
N ALA A 4 -14.02 10.76 53.07
CA ALA A 4 -13.70 9.89 51.94
C ALA A 4 -13.28 10.75 50.74
N ALA A 5 -11.99 10.73 50.42
CA ALA A 5 -11.44 11.34 49.21
C ALA A 5 -11.52 10.34 48.05
N LEU A 6 -12.28 10.68 47.02
CA LEU A 6 -12.29 9.99 45.73
C LEU A 6 -11.01 10.37 44.97
N LEU A 7 -10.07 9.44 44.88
CA LEU A 7 -8.88 9.56 44.03
C LEU A 7 -9.26 9.22 42.58
N ALA A 8 -9.38 10.24 41.74
CA ALA A 8 -9.41 10.08 40.29
C ALA A 8 -7.99 9.82 39.79
N ALA A 9 -7.70 8.58 39.40
CA ALA A 9 -6.45 8.24 38.72
C ALA A 9 -6.57 8.61 37.24
N LEU A 10 -6.02 9.77 36.85
CA LEU A 10 -5.82 10.15 35.45
C LEU A 10 -4.49 9.54 34.99
N THR A 11 -4.51 8.35 34.38
CA THR A 11 -3.33 7.81 33.71
C THR A 11 -3.20 8.43 32.32
N LEU A 12 -2.46 9.54 32.23
CA LEU A 12 -1.93 10.05 30.98
C LEU A 12 -0.85 9.09 30.45
N VAL A 13 -1.24 8.23 29.51
CA VAL A 13 -0.30 7.45 28.72
C VAL A 13 0.32 8.39 27.69
N LEU A 14 1.49 8.95 28.01
CA LEU A 14 2.37 9.55 27.02
C LEU A 14 2.99 8.42 26.20
N ALA A 15 2.32 8.03 25.12
CA ALA A 15 2.95 7.24 24.07
C ALA A 15 4.00 8.12 23.39
N GLY A 16 5.26 7.92 23.74
CA GLY A 16 6.38 8.58 23.09
C GLY A 16 6.44 8.19 21.63
N CYS A 17 6.31 9.17 20.73
CA CYS A 17 6.55 9.02 19.31
C CYS A 17 8.05 8.83 19.03
N SER A 18 8.56 7.63 19.24
CA SER A 18 9.75 7.16 18.51
C SER A 18 9.31 6.91 17.07
N GLY A 19 9.87 7.66 16.11
CA GLY A 19 9.61 7.59 14.67
C GLY A 19 10.10 6.28 14.05
N TRP A 20 9.51 5.17 14.48
CA TRP A 20 9.69 3.85 13.89
C TRP A 20 8.47 3.62 13.02
N HIS A 21 8.68 3.64 11.71
CA HIS A 21 7.65 3.24 10.76
C HIS A 21 7.56 1.72 10.76
N GLU A 22 6.37 1.19 11.01
CA GLU A 22 6.12 -0.24 11.00
C GLU A 22 5.99 -0.72 9.55
N GLN A 23 6.67 -1.81 9.21
CA GLN A 23 6.57 -2.41 7.88
C GLN A 23 5.31 -3.27 7.82
N ALA A 24 4.42 -2.96 6.87
CA ALA A 24 3.22 -3.74 6.63
C ALA A 24 3.49 -5.25 6.41
N GLY A 25 2.69 -6.06 7.09
CA GLY A 25 2.52 -7.49 6.91
C GLY A 25 1.70 -7.85 5.68
N VAL A 26 1.66 -9.14 5.32
CA VAL A 26 0.85 -9.62 4.19
C VAL A 26 -0.63 -9.38 4.48
N GLY A 27 -1.32 -8.69 3.56
CA GLY A 27 -2.72 -8.31 3.68
C GLY A 27 -2.95 -6.90 4.23
N GLU A 28 -1.93 -6.29 4.84
CA GLU A 28 -1.99 -4.93 5.39
C GLU A 28 -1.70 -3.88 4.30
N CYS A 29 -2.18 -2.67 4.55
CA CYS A 29 -2.03 -1.57 3.62
C CYS A 29 -0.78 -0.76 3.92
N ALA A 30 -0.23 -0.18 2.87
CA ALA A 30 1.00 0.56 2.96
C ALA A 30 0.97 1.81 2.06
N LYS A 31 1.82 2.77 2.41
CA LYS A 31 2.08 3.96 1.61
C LYS A 31 3.57 4.22 1.51
N GLN A 32 3.99 4.89 0.44
CA GLN A 32 5.37 5.32 0.28
C GLN A 32 5.72 6.33 1.38
N ILE A 33 6.86 6.13 2.04
CA ILE A 33 7.33 7.00 3.13
C ILE A 33 7.77 8.36 2.59
N ASP A 34 8.59 8.36 1.54
CA ASP A 34 9.05 9.58 0.87
C ASP A 34 8.67 9.54 -0.62
N VAL A 35 7.73 10.42 -0.99
CA VAL A 35 7.19 10.57 -2.35
C VAL A 35 8.15 11.27 -3.31
N ASN A 36 9.28 11.77 -2.81
CA ASN A 36 10.36 12.30 -3.64
C ASN A 36 11.49 11.29 -3.84
N ASP A 37 11.50 10.18 -3.08
CA ASP A 37 12.47 9.12 -3.27
C ASP A 37 12.11 8.26 -4.49
N THR A 38 13.16 7.85 -5.19
CA THR A 38 13.13 6.89 -6.29
C THR A 38 13.19 5.45 -5.79
N SER A 39 13.58 5.22 -4.53
CA SER A 39 13.47 3.92 -3.88
C SER A 39 12.03 3.64 -3.43
N VAL A 40 11.60 2.38 -3.52
CA VAL A 40 10.33 1.96 -2.92
C VAL A 40 10.62 1.68 -1.45
N ASP A 41 9.98 2.42 -0.55
CA ASP A 41 10.06 2.23 0.90
C ASP A 41 8.69 2.56 1.48
N MET A 42 8.07 1.55 2.09
CA MET A 42 6.64 1.60 2.40
C MET A 42 6.42 1.41 3.90
N GLU A 43 5.63 2.30 4.49
CA GLU A 43 5.15 2.16 5.85
C GLU A 43 3.72 1.62 5.88
N GLU A 44 3.39 0.91 6.95
CA GLU A 44 2.03 0.51 7.25
C GLU A 44 1.11 1.72 7.44
N VAL A 45 -0.10 1.60 6.91
CA VAL A 45 -1.17 2.58 7.14
C VAL A 45 -2.52 1.85 7.25
N ASP A 46 -3.46 2.43 7.98
CA ASP A 46 -4.83 1.94 8.03
C ASP A 46 -5.41 1.83 6.61
N CYS A 47 -5.91 0.65 6.24
CA CYS A 47 -6.47 0.38 4.91
C CYS A 47 -7.67 1.27 4.50
N SER A 48 -8.31 1.93 5.46
CA SER A 48 -9.38 2.90 5.23
C SER A 48 -8.87 4.33 4.99
N SER A 49 -7.59 4.58 5.25
CA SER A 49 -6.95 5.88 4.99
C SER A 49 -6.94 6.20 3.50
N GLN A 50 -7.03 7.49 3.17
CA GLN A 50 -6.86 7.95 1.80
C GLN A 50 -5.48 7.56 1.25
N ASP A 51 -4.45 7.59 2.10
CA ASP A 51 -3.06 7.30 1.74
C ASP A 51 -2.80 5.81 1.47
N ALA A 52 -3.74 4.92 1.83
CA ALA A 52 -3.61 3.47 1.65
C ALA A 52 -3.81 3.08 0.17
N VAL A 53 -2.85 3.42 -0.69
CA VAL A 53 -2.90 3.12 -2.13
C VAL A 53 -2.39 1.73 -2.44
N TYR A 54 -1.63 1.12 -1.53
CA TYR A 54 -1.03 -0.20 -1.72
C TYR A 54 -1.44 -1.16 -0.61
N ARG A 55 -1.41 -2.45 -0.93
CA ARG A 55 -1.55 -3.57 -0.01
C ARG A 55 -0.47 -4.60 -0.27
N VAL A 56 0.14 -5.12 0.78
CA VAL A 56 1.13 -6.21 0.65
C VAL A 56 0.38 -7.48 0.22
N SER A 57 0.69 -8.01 -0.95
CA SER A 57 0.10 -9.29 -1.39
C SER A 57 0.95 -10.48 -1.00
N SER A 58 2.27 -10.38 -1.08
CA SER A 58 3.16 -11.47 -0.72
C SER A 58 4.52 -10.96 -0.28
N ARG A 59 5.25 -11.85 0.38
CA ARG A 59 6.62 -11.63 0.84
C ARG A 59 7.48 -12.77 0.31
N GLU A 60 8.30 -12.45 -0.67
CA GLU A 60 9.13 -13.40 -1.39
C GLU A 60 10.54 -13.43 -0.81
N LYS A 61 11.08 -14.64 -0.60
CA LYS A 61 12.45 -14.83 -0.11
C LYS A 61 13.32 -15.33 -1.24
N ARG A 62 14.32 -14.52 -1.64
CA ARG A 62 15.28 -14.88 -2.70
C ARG A 62 14.67 -15.10 -4.09
N THR A 63 13.39 -14.76 -4.26
CA THR A 63 12.63 -14.86 -5.52
C THR A 63 12.05 -13.50 -5.91
N MET A 64 11.58 -13.40 -7.15
CA MET A 64 10.85 -12.22 -7.63
C MET A 64 9.38 -12.30 -7.20
N CYS A 65 8.68 -11.17 -7.30
CA CYS A 65 7.23 -11.16 -7.14
C CYS A 65 6.55 -12.12 -8.13
N PRO A 66 5.34 -12.61 -7.81
CA PRO A 66 4.54 -13.39 -8.75
C PRO A 66 4.33 -12.65 -10.08
N THR A 67 3.83 -13.36 -11.09
CA THR A 67 3.52 -12.74 -12.39
C THR A 67 2.48 -11.63 -12.21
N GLY A 68 2.79 -10.42 -12.66
CA GLY A 68 1.89 -9.27 -12.58
C GLY A 68 2.63 -7.95 -12.42
N ASP A 69 1.87 -6.89 -12.23
CA ASP A 69 2.31 -5.50 -12.17
C ASP A 69 2.51 -5.03 -10.71
N TYR A 70 3.11 -5.90 -9.89
CA TYR A 70 3.44 -5.60 -8.50
C TYR A 70 4.42 -4.43 -8.41
N LEU A 71 4.20 -3.56 -7.43
CA LEU A 71 5.27 -2.66 -6.98
C LEU A 71 6.18 -3.47 -6.06
N ASP A 72 7.48 -3.49 -6.36
CA ASP A 72 8.45 -4.33 -5.67
C ASP A 72 9.39 -3.53 -4.76
N GLU A 73 9.33 -3.80 -3.47
CA GLU A 73 10.31 -3.30 -2.51
C GLU A 73 11.28 -4.42 -2.17
N SER A 74 12.56 -4.21 -2.43
CA SER A 74 13.60 -5.15 -2.03
C SER A 74 14.26 -4.65 -0.74
N SER A 75 13.95 -5.28 0.40
CA SER A 75 14.68 -5.01 1.64
C SER A 75 16.12 -5.53 1.50
N GLY A 76 17.05 -4.66 1.12
CA GLY A 76 18.45 -5.00 1.02
C GLY A 76 19.13 -4.81 2.36
N ARG A 77 19.49 -5.88 3.09
CA ARG A 77 20.49 -5.79 4.18
C ARG A 77 21.02 -7.10 4.80
N SER A 78 20.81 -8.29 4.22
CA SER A 78 21.48 -9.49 4.75
C SER A 78 21.99 -10.45 3.68
N ARG A 79 23.32 -10.52 3.56
CA ARG A 79 24.02 -11.55 2.78
C ARG A 79 23.78 -12.98 3.33
N LYS A 80 23.32 -13.12 4.58
CA LYS A 80 23.06 -14.41 5.24
C LYS A 80 21.66 -14.97 4.96
N THR A 81 20.64 -14.12 4.89
CA THR A 81 19.23 -14.57 4.70
C THR A 81 18.73 -14.37 3.27
N GLY A 82 19.40 -13.57 2.46
CA GLY A 82 18.97 -13.20 1.11
C GLY A 82 18.07 -11.95 1.14
N LYS A 83 17.78 -11.39 -0.04
CA LYS A 83 16.86 -10.25 -0.17
C LYS A 83 15.43 -10.75 0.04
N THR A 84 14.73 -10.16 1.01
CA THR A 84 13.27 -10.26 1.09
C THR A 84 12.68 -9.22 0.16
N ARG A 85 11.65 -9.60 -0.60
CA ARG A 85 10.93 -8.72 -1.49
C ARG A 85 9.48 -8.64 -1.06
N TYR A 86 8.97 -7.43 -0.89
CA TYR A 86 7.56 -7.17 -0.68
C TYR A 86 6.91 -6.87 -2.02
N CYS A 87 5.78 -7.51 -2.27
CA CYS A 87 5.05 -7.44 -3.53
C CYS A 87 3.73 -6.76 -3.27
N TYR A 88 3.64 -5.48 -3.64
CA TYR A 88 2.47 -4.67 -3.39
C TYR A 88 1.51 -4.68 -4.58
N VAL A 89 0.22 -4.72 -4.27
CA VAL A 89 -0.87 -4.54 -5.23
C VAL A 89 -1.60 -3.25 -4.93
N LEU A 90 -2.25 -2.65 -5.92
CA LEU A 90 -3.05 -1.45 -5.70
C LEU A 90 -4.29 -1.77 -4.83
N ASN A 91 -4.45 -1.00 -3.76
CA ASN A 91 -5.63 -0.95 -2.91
C ASN A 91 -6.54 0.19 -3.38
N VAL A 92 -7.22 0.02 -4.51
CA VAL A 92 -8.06 1.04 -5.13
C VAL A 92 -9.47 0.52 -5.43
N ARG A 93 -10.40 1.45 -5.64
CA ARG A 93 -11.79 1.18 -6.01
C ARG A 93 -12.14 1.89 -7.30
N GLU A 94 -13.20 1.42 -7.97
CA GLU A 94 -13.76 2.13 -9.12
C GLU A 94 -14.12 3.57 -8.74
N GLY A 95 -13.74 4.51 -9.59
CA GLY A 95 -13.90 5.94 -9.38
C GLY A 95 -12.71 6.63 -8.71
N ASP A 96 -11.78 5.91 -8.08
CA ASP A 96 -10.57 6.50 -7.50
C ASP A 96 -9.75 7.24 -8.55
N CYS A 97 -9.20 8.40 -8.19
CA CYS A 97 -8.28 9.15 -9.02
C CYS A 97 -6.87 9.04 -8.49
N LEU A 98 -5.94 8.81 -9.40
CA LEU A 98 -4.55 8.49 -9.14
C LEU A 98 -3.66 9.51 -9.84
N LYS A 99 -2.59 9.89 -9.15
CA LYS A 99 -1.46 10.62 -9.72
C LYS A 99 -0.25 9.70 -9.71
N GLY A 100 0.39 9.52 -10.86
CA GLY A 100 1.66 8.80 -10.92
C GLY A 100 2.78 9.68 -10.36
N VAL A 101 3.56 9.14 -9.43
CA VAL A 101 4.76 9.76 -8.85
C VAL A 101 5.87 8.71 -8.92
N ASN A 102 6.87 8.94 -9.75
CA ASN A 102 7.90 7.93 -10.06
C ASN A 102 7.28 6.57 -10.48
N GLN A 103 7.62 5.49 -9.79
CA GLN A 103 7.03 4.15 -10.02
C GLN A 103 5.73 3.87 -9.24
N TYR A 104 5.27 4.78 -8.38
CA TYR A 104 4.09 4.58 -7.54
C TYR A 104 2.94 5.52 -7.90
N PHE A 105 1.79 5.28 -7.28
CA PHE A 105 0.58 6.08 -7.39
C PHE A 105 0.24 6.69 -6.04
N GLU A 106 -0.26 7.92 -6.07
CA GLU A 106 -0.96 8.57 -4.97
C GLU A 106 -2.44 8.65 -5.30
N ARG A 107 -3.31 8.42 -4.31
CA ARG A 107 -4.73 8.71 -4.43
C ARG A 107 -4.97 10.20 -4.21
N VAL A 108 -5.57 10.85 -5.20
CA VAL A 108 -5.80 12.30 -5.23
C VAL A 108 -7.26 12.60 -5.57
N THR A 109 -7.68 13.84 -5.29
CA THR A 109 -8.96 14.34 -5.80
C THR A 109 -8.94 14.35 -7.32
N CYS A 110 -10.02 13.87 -7.94
CA CYS A 110 -10.17 13.87 -9.38
C CYS A 110 -10.12 15.29 -9.96
N GLY A 111 -9.34 15.46 -11.02
CA GLY A 111 -9.20 16.72 -11.72
C GLY A 111 -8.42 16.56 -13.02
N THR A 112 -8.08 17.69 -13.62
CA THR A 112 -7.29 17.72 -14.86
C THR A 112 -5.94 17.04 -14.66
N GLY A 113 -5.62 16.08 -15.53
CA GLY A 113 -4.34 15.35 -15.50
C GLY A 113 -4.25 14.21 -14.50
N THR A 114 -5.35 13.89 -13.81
CA THR A 114 -5.43 12.69 -12.94
C THR A 114 -5.92 11.48 -13.72
N ARG A 115 -5.47 10.30 -13.33
CA ARG A 115 -5.84 9.03 -13.95
C ARG A 115 -6.95 8.37 -13.15
N ARG A 116 -8.05 7.96 -13.76
CA ARG A 116 -9.20 7.39 -13.03
C ARG A 116 -9.21 5.87 -13.12
N VAL A 117 -9.46 5.19 -12.00
CA VAL A 117 -9.77 3.76 -11.96
C VAL A 117 -11.18 3.56 -12.49
N THR A 118 -11.31 2.93 -13.65
CA THR A 118 -12.59 2.74 -14.35
C THR A 118 -13.23 1.41 -14.01
N LYS A 119 -12.42 0.39 -13.71
CA LYS A 119 -12.90 -0.96 -13.42
C LYS A 119 -11.93 -1.72 -12.51
N VAL A 120 -12.48 -2.47 -11.57
CA VAL A 120 -11.72 -3.44 -10.76
C VAL A 120 -12.36 -4.81 -10.90
N VAL A 121 -11.62 -5.78 -11.45
CA VAL A 121 -12.08 -7.16 -11.64
C VAL A 121 -11.31 -8.08 -10.71
N ASP A 122 -12.01 -8.63 -9.72
CA ASP A 122 -11.47 -9.69 -8.86
C ASP A 122 -11.56 -11.06 -9.53
N GLY A 123 -10.63 -11.95 -9.19
CA GLY A 123 -10.59 -13.33 -9.68
C GLY A 123 -10.18 -13.47 -11.14
N LYS A 124 -9.66 -12.42 -11.80
CA LYS A 124 -9.12 -12.48 -13.17
C LYS A 124 -7.89 -11.60 -13.33
N SER A 125 -6.83 -12.14 -13.91
CA SER A 125 -5.64 -11.41 -14.33
C SER A 125 -5.60 -11.40 -15.86
N ASP A 126 -6.27 -10.42 -16.46
CA ASP A 126 -6.45 -10.33 -17.91
C ASP A 126 -6.58 -8.86 -18.35
N ARG A 127 -5.53 -8.37 -19.01
CA ARG A 127 -5.45 -6.98 -19.50
C ARG A 127 -6.51 -6.66 -20.56
N LEU A 128 -7.01 -7.67 -21.28
CA LEU A 128 -8.04 -7.46 -22.31
C LEU A 128 -9.37 -6.97 -21.72
N LEU A 129 -9.59 -7.20 -20.43
CA LEU A 129 -10.78 -6.69 -19.71
C LEU A 129 -10.84 -5.16 -19.62
N CYS A 130 -9.73 -4.47 -19.90
CA CYS A 130 -9.63 -3.01 -19.88
C CYS A 130 -9.86 -2.33 -21.23
N ALA A 131 -10.21 -3.08 -22.29
CA ALA A 131 -10.62 -2.53 -23.58
C ALA A 131 -9.67 -1.46 -24.18
N GLY A 132 -8.36 -1.60 -23.96
CA GLY A 132 -7.34 -0.68 -24.47
C GLY A 132 -6.91 0.43 -23.50
N GLU A 133 -7.55 0.55 -22.33
CA GLU A 133 -7.07 1.41 -21.23
C GLU A 133 -5.80 0.85 -20.60
N ASP A 134 -5.09 1.70 -19.83
CA ASP A 134 -3.95 1.22 -19.05
C ASP A 134 -4.45 0.21 -18.00
N SER A 135 -3.69 -0.85 -17.78
CA SER A 135 -4.09 -1.94 -16.89
C SER A 135 -3.02 -2.30 -15.88
N LYS A 136 -3.45 -2.73 -14.70
CA LYS A 136 -2.63 -3.40 -13.69
C LYS A 136 -3.21 -4.77 -13.41
N THR A 137 -2.40 -5.80 -13.61
CA THR A 137 -2.80 -7.20 -13.48
C THR A 137 -1.95 -7.90 -12.44
N TYR A 138 -2.57 -8.71 -11.60
CA TYR A 138 -1.91 -9.40 -10.50
C TYR A 138 -2.35 -10.86 -10.51
N SER A 139 -1.42 -11.80 -10.30
CA SER A 139 -1.75 -13.23 -10.16
C SER A 139 -2.19 -13.61 -8.74
N GLN A 140 -1.81 -12.81 -7.76
CA GLN A 140 -2.06 -12.97 -6.33
C GLN A 140 -2.26 -11.60 -5.68
N PRO A 141 -3.42 -11.30 -5.05
CA PRO A 141 -4.69 -11.92 -5.44
C PRO A 141 -4.92 -11.73 -6.94
N MET A 142 -5.59 -12.70 -7.58
CA MET A 142 -5.87 -12.61 -9.00
C MET A 142 -6.80 -11.42 -9.26
N LYS A 143 -6.30 -10.37 -9.92
CA LYS A 143 -7.02 -9.09 -10.06
C LYS A 143 -6.58 -8.34 -11.31
N THR A 144 -7.52 -7.64 -11.93
CA THR A 144 -7.29 -6.67 -13.01
C THR A 144 -7.86 -5.32 -12.61
N ILE A 145 -7.08 -4.26 -12.82
CA ILE A 145 -7.49 -2.88 -12.56
C ILE A 145 -7.29 -2.10 -13.84
N CYS A 146 -8.34 -1.43 -14.29
CA CYS A 146 -8.33 -0.59 -15.48
C CYS A 146 -8.25 0.88 -15.09
N ILE A 147 -7.39 1.63 -15.77
CA ILE A 147 -7.04 3.00 -15.44
C ILE A 147 -7.06 3.82 -16.73
N THR A 148 -7.96 4.79 -16.82
CA THR A 148 -7.96 5.79 -17.89
C THR A 148 -7.06 6.97 -17.54
N LYS A 149 -6.56 7.64 -18.57
CA LYS A 149 -5.96 8.97 -18.45
C LYS A 149 -7.02 10.05 -18.22
#